data_AF-A0AB34L8J9-F1
#
_entry.id   AF-A0AB34L8J9-F1
#
_cell.length_a   1.000
_cell.length_b   1.000
_cell.length_c   1.000
_cell.angle_alpha   90.00
_cell.angle_beta   90.00
_cell.angle_gamma   90.00
#
_symmetry.space_group_name_H-M   'P 1'
#
loop_
_entity.id
_entity.type
_entity.pdbx_description
1 polymer ?
#
loop_
_entity_poly.entity_id
_entity_poly.type
_entity_poly.pdbx_seq_one_letter_code
_entity_poly.pdbx_strand_id
1 'polypeptide(L)'
;MRYVFWDSSMDIISDMFDDRMSPNCIVYLSKDVKVPAKWNNIVYNGVAEKIVLTADEAKPFYCPKKFKAKKIMYTHDFKQITGQGESAGWETIVLPFNVQKVIHEDGRILAPFNSEIKNAKPFWLRALTKKGFENVTSLNANTPYIIAMPNNGAYEEQYCVNGKVVFEAEDNINGVDILETPNEIKSEGPSFLLTGTYNAILSNSTIYLINKNDNSNGFKAGSVFIRGLRDVDPFECFVSPNGLSTKSIISINEVVRTKTFNSLLRNGKKLKPSILDL
;
A
#
# COMPACT_ATOMS: atom_id res chain seq x y z
N MET A 1 13.92 16.01 0.64
CA MET A 1 14.20 15.67 2.07
C MET A 1 13.12 14.72 2.60
N ARG A 2 13.48 13.77 3.49
CA ARG A 2 12.54 12.78 4.10
C ARG A 2 12.08 13.17 5.50
N TYR A 3 12.93 13.88 6.24
CA TYR A 3 12.59 14.45 7.53
C TYR A 3 13.46 15.67 7.81
N VAL A 4 13.05 16.50 8.76
CA VAL A 4 13.80 17.66 9.26
C VAL A 4 13.64 17.73 10.78
N PHE A 5 14.75 17.89 11.51
CA PHE A 5 14.72 18.34 12.89
C PHE A 5 14.94 19.86 12.90
N TRP A 6 13.89 20.60 13.26
CA TRP A 6 13.90 22.05 13.33
C TRP A 6 14.13 22.49 14.78
N ASP A 7 15.38 22.85 15.08
CA ASP A 7 15.79 23.36 16.40
C ASP A 7 16.01 24.88 16.44
N SER A 8 15.24 25.61 15.63
CA SER A 8 15.29 27.06 15.58
C SER A 8 14.05 27.67 16.23
N SER A 9 14.20 28.85 16.84
CA SER A 9 13.08 29.69 17.26
C SER A 9 12.53 30.55 16.12
N MET A 10 13.08 30.41 14.91
CA MET A 10 12.61 31.10 13.72
C MET A 10 11.34 30.43 13.20
N ASP A 11 10.34 31.25 12.89
CA ASP A 11 9.14 30.84 12.17
C ASP A 11 9.49 30.20 10.83
N ILE A 12 8.76 29.15 10.48
CA ILE A 12 8.91 28.49 9.17
C ILE A 12 8.08 29.29 8.16
N ILE A 13 8.73 29.79 7.12
CA ILE A 13 8.08 30.49 6.00
C ILE A 13 7.77 29.54 4.84
N SER A 14 6.81 29.91 4.01
CA SER A 14 6.16 29.02 3.03
C SER A 14 7.06 28.44 1.93
N ASP A 15 8.18 29.12 1.66
CA ASP A 15 9.20 28.85 0.64
C ASP A 15 10.51 28.35 1.26
N MET A 16 10.59 28.22 2.59
CA MET A 16 11.84 27.86 3.28
C MET A 16 12.49 26.56 2.76
N PHE A 17 11.68 25.60 2.32
CA PHE A 17 12.16 24.36 1.71
C PHE A 17 11.83 24.23 0.22
N ASP A 18 11.20 25.24 -0.41
CA ASP A 18 10.72 25.22 -1.81
C ASP A 18 10.17 23.84 -2.24
N ASP A 19 10.47 23.40 -3.45
CA ASP A 19 10.16 22.08 -4.01
C ASP A 19 11.09 20.96 -3.49
N ARG A 20 11.99 21.25 -2.53
CA ARG A 20 12.96 20.28 -1.99
C ARG A 20 12.35 19.40 -0.90
N MET A 21 11.20 19.78 -0.36
CA MET A 21 10.47 18.99 0.63
C MET A 21 9.63 17.92 -0.07
N SER A 22 9.89 16.65 0.28
CA SER A 22 9.01 15.56 -0.15
C SER A 22 7.61 15.80 0.42
N PRO A 23 6.52 15.48 -0.30
CA PRO A 23 5.17 15.50 0.28
C PRO A 23 5.06 14.56 1.50
N ASN A 24 5.93 13.55 1.58
CA ASN A 24 6.00 12.59 2.69
C ASN A 24 7.02 12.99 3.78
N CYS A 25 7.58 14.20 3.72
CA CYS A 25 8.57 14.67 4.69
C CYS A 25 7.95 14.94 6.05
N ILE A 26 8.57 14.46 7.14
CA ILE A 26 8.17 14.77 8.51
C ILE A 26 9.05 15.89 9.09
N VAL A 27 8.44 16.94 9.62
CA VAL A 27 9.16 18.05 10.28
C VAL A 27 8.93 17.96 11.78
N TYR A 28 10.01 17.77 12.54
CA TYR A 28 10.00 17.74 14.00
C TYR A 28 10.40 19.10 14.55
N LEU A 29 9.54 19.71 15.35
CA LEU A 29 9.77 21.00 15.99
C LEU A 29 10.17 20.79 17.45
N SER A 30 11.25 21.43 17.90
CA SER A 30 11.64 21.48 19.31
C SER A 30 11.12 22.72 20.06
N LYS A 31 10.65 23.74 19.32
CA LYS A 31 10.22 25.04 19.83
C LYS A 31 8.85 25.39 19.25
N ASP A 32 8.08 26.19 19.97
CA ASP A 32 6.82 26.72 19.47
C ASP A 32 7.13 27.80 18.43
N VAL A 33 6.88 27.48 17.17
CA VAL A 33 7.14 28.36 16.02
C VAL A 33 5.94 28.32 15.09
N LYS A 34 5.68 29.41 14.39
CA LYS A 34 4.62 29.43 13.39
C LYS A 34 5.04 28.60 12.19
N VAL A 35 4.10 27.80 11.69
CA VAL A 35 4.25 26.99 10.49
C VAL A 35 3.15 27.38 9.50
N PRO A 36 3.42 27.38 8.18
CA PRO A 36 2.40 27.70 7.19
C PRO A 36 1.24 26.71 7.28
N ALA A 37 0.00 27.21 7.29
CA ALA A 37 -1.21 26.38 7.43
C ALA A 37 -1.35 25.29 6.35
N LYS A 38 -0.70 25.48 5.19
CA LYS A 38 -0.68 24.51 4.08
C LYS A 38 0.25 23.32 4.32
N TRP A 39 1.16 23.39 5.28
CA TRP A 39 2.09 22.30 5.54
C TRP A 39 1.42 21.23 6.40
N ASN A 40 1.47 20.00 5.91
CA ASN A 40 1.14 18.82 6.69
C ASN A 40 2.42 18.25 7.32
N ASN A 41 2.30 17.19 8.10
CA ASN A 41 3.42 16.37 8.59
C ASN A 41 4.33 17.07 9.61
N ILE A 42 3.74 17.95 10.41
CA ILE A 42 4.41 18.67 11.49
C ILE A 42 4.22 17.90 12.80
N VAL A 43 5.33 17.61 13.47
CA VAL A 43 5.37 16.97 14.78
C VAL A 43 5.90 17.99 15.78
N TYR A 44 5.04 18.46 16.66
CA TYR A 44 5.39 19.35 17.76
C TYR A 44 5.29 18.60 19.09
N ASN A 45 6.36 18.60 19.89
CA ASN A 45 6.41 17.87 21.17
C ASN A 45 5.95 16.40 21.08
N GLY A 46 6.29 15.73 19.98
CA GLY A 46 5.95 14.32 19.75
C GLY A 46 4.49 14.06 19.34
N VAL A 47 3.74 15.11 19.01
CA VAL A 47 2.36 15.01 18.53
C VAL A 47 2.19 15.73 17.19
N ALA A 48 1.47 15.12 16.27
CA ALA A 48 1.02 15.73 15.02
C ALA A 48 -0.51 15.81 15.00
N GLU A 49 -1.08 16.93 14.55
CA GLU A 49 -2.51 17.01 14.28
C GLU A 49 -2.88 16.13 13.08
N LYS A 50 -2.05 16.15 12.04
CA LYS A 50 -2.32 15.45 10.78
C LYS A 50 -1.04 15.07 10.06
N ILE A 51 -0.96 13.80 9.66
CA ILE A 51 0.02 13.27 8.72
C ILE A 51 -0.68 12.91 7.40
N VAL A 52 -0.11 13.33 6.28
CA VAL A 52 -0.56 13.06 4.91
C VAL A 52 0.61 12.49 4.14
N LEU A 53 0.43 11.24 3.71
CA LEU A 53 1.36 10.50 2.87
C LEU A 53 0.72 10.25 1.51
N THR A 54 1.54 10.14 0.48
CA THR A 54 1.10 9.85 -0.90
C THR A 54 2.06 8.90 -1.59
N ALA A 55 1.51 8.06 -2.46
CA ALA A 55 2.27 7.25 -3.41
C ALA A 55 2.85 8.09 -4.56
N ASP A 56 2.35 9.31 -4.76
CA ASP A 56 2.65 10.15 -5.93
C ASP A 56 4.16 10.38 -6.09
N GLU A 57 4.61 10.33 -7.35
CA GLU A 57 6.00 10.58 -7.78
C GLU A 57 7.08 9.78 -7.04
N ALA A 58 6.73 8.57 -6.56
CA ALA A 58 7.64 7.65 -5.88
C ALA A 58 8.42 8.34 -4.75
N LYS A 59 7.73 9.17 -3.96
CA LYS A 59 8.36 9.99 -2.92
C LYS A 59 8.60 9.19 -1.64
N PRO A 60 9.83 9.16 -1.12
CA PRO A 60 10.17 8.30 0.00
C PRO A 60 9.63 8.82 1.33
N PHE A 61 9.50 7.92 2.29
CA PHE A 61 9.14 8.17 3.69
C PHE A 61 10.22 7.63 4.62
N TYR A 62 10.48 8.34 5.73
CA TYR A 62 11.31 7.85 6.81
C TYR A 62 10.94 8.55 8.12
N CYS A 63 10.61 7.75 9.14
CA CYS A 63 10.32 8.21 10.49
C CYS A 63 11.54 7.95 11.39
N PRO A 64 12.40 8.96 11.63
CA PRO A 64 13.59 8.80 12.47
C PRO A 64 13.28 8.71 13.97
N LYS A 65 12.10 9.16 14.40
CA LYS A 65 11.72 9.27 15.81
C LYS A 65 10.23 9.05 15.96
N LYS A 66 9.83 8.13 16.83
CA LYS A 66 8.41 7.83 17.06
C LYS A 66 7.64 9.05 17.57
N PHE A 67 6.37 9.14 17.19
CA PHE A 67 5.45 10.19 17.62
C PHE A 67 4.00 9.71 17.57
N LYS A 68 3.06 10.53 18.03
CA LYS A 68 1.62 10.28 17.93
C LYS A 68 0.99 11.22 16.92
N ALA A 69 0.04 10.75 16.12
CA ALA A 69 -0.75 11.60 15.22
C ALA A 69 -2.24 11.51 15.57
N LYS A 70 -2.97 12.63 15.58
CA LYS A 70 -4.45 12.54 15.71
C LYS A 70 -5.07 11.92 14.49
N LYS A 71 -4.56 12.24 13.30
CA LYS A 71 -4.96 11.64 12.03
C LYS A 71 -3.75 11.35 11.14
N ILE A 72 -3.75 10.20 10.47
CA ILE A 72 -2.81 9.88 9.40
C ILE A 72 -3.57 9.35 8.19
N MET A 73 -3.13 9.73 6.99
CA MET A 73 -3.70 9.28 5.73
C MET A 73 -2.59 8.91 4.74
N TYR A 74 -2.84 7.89 3.94
CA TYR A 74 -2.04 7.55 2.76
C TYR A 74 -2.96 7.46 1.54
N THR A 75 -2.60 8.13 0.45
CA THR A 75 -3.38 8.11 -0.80
C THR A 75 -2.65 7.34 -1.88
N HIS A 76 -3.37 6.44 -2.56
CA HIS A 76 -2.87 5.65 -3.70
C HIS A 76 -3.91 5.58 -4.81
N ASP A 77 -3.46 5.63 -6.05
CA ASP A 77 -4.33 5.57 -7.24
C ASP A 77 -4.34 4.15 -7.83
N PHE A 78 -5.48 3.47 -7.74
CA PHE A 78 -5.66 2.11 -8.23
C PHE A 78 -6.31 2.13 -9.61
N LYS A 79 -5.61 1.59 -10.61
CA LYS A 79 -6.07 1.59 -12.02
C LYS A 79 -6.09 0.22 -12.68
N GLN A 80 -5.52 -0.80 -12.03
CA GLN A 80 -5.39 -2.11 -12.65
C GLN A 80 -6.75 -2.75 -12.92
N ILE A 81 -6.83 -3.49 -14.02
CA ILE A 81 -7.98 -4.34 -14.33
C ILE A 81 -7.79 -5.67 -13.60
N THR A 82 -8.74 -6.05 -12.76
CA THR A 82 -8.71 -7.33 -12.04
C THR A 82 -9.25 -8.46 -12.91
N GLY A 83 -8.75 -9.67 -12.69
CA GLY A 83 -9.26 -10.88 -13.33
C GLY A 83 -10.65 -11.29 -12.82
N GLN A 84 -11.28 -12.21 -13.54
CA GLN A 84 -12.47 -12.95 -13.08
C GLN A 84 -12.14 -14.45 -13.15
N GLY A 85 -11.90 -15.08 -11.99
CA GLY A 85 -11.48 -16.48 -11.90
C GLY A 85 -10.02 -16.72 -12.30
N GLU A 86 -9.20 -15.68 -12.27
CA GLU A 86 -7.78 -15.71 -12.66
C GLU A 86 -7.01 -14.63 -11.88
N SER A 87 -5.73 -14.88 -11.61
CA SER A 87 -4.88 -13.88 -10.96
C SER A 87 -4.59 -12.73 -11.93
N ALA A 88 -5.06 -11.53 -11.61
CA ALA A 88 -4.71 -10.27 -12.27
C ALA A 88 -5.14 -9.07 -11.41
N GLY A 89 -4.45 -7.94 -11.59
CA GLY A 89 -4.76 -6.67 -10.93
C GLY A 89 -4.23 -6.53 -9.50
N TRP A 90 -3.38 -7.46 -9.04
CA TRP A 90 -2.68 -7.32 -7.77
C TRP A 90 -1.59 -6.24 -7.84
N GLU A 91 -1.51 -5.46 -6.77
CA GLU A 91 -0.42 -4.54 -6.42
C GLU A 91 0.17 -4.96 -5.07
N THR A 92 1.30 -4.35 -4.69
CA THR A 92 1.88 -4.51 -3.35
C THR A 92 1.70 -3.23 -2.55
N ILE A 93 1.65 -3.35 -1.22
CA ILE A 93 1.51 -2.20 -0.35
C ILE A 93 2.13 -2.47 1.04
N VAL A 94 2.78 -1.46 1.59
CA VAL A 94 3.22 -1.41 3.00
C VAL A 94 2.97 -0.01 3.56
N LEU A 95 2.43 0.11 4.77
CA LEU A 95 2.05 1.40 5.39
C LEU A 95 2.63 1.55 6.80
N PRO A 96 3.03 2.75 7.25
CA PRO A 96 3.71 2.94 8.53
C PRO A 96 2.76 3.03 9.74
N PHE A 97 1.47 2.68 9.57
CA PHE A 97 0.44 2.78 10.60
C PHE A 97 -0.61 1.67 10.44
N ASN A 98 -1.33 1.38 11.52
CA ASN A 98 -2.46 0.45 11.49
C ASN A 98 -3.65 1.15 10.83
N VAL A 99 -4.10 0.66 9.68
CA VAL A 99 -5.23 1.26 8.96
C VAL A 99 -6.53 0.93 9.67
N GLN A 100 -7.37 1.95 9.88
CA GLN A 100 -8.69 1.79 10.50
C GLN A 100 -9.82 1.91 9.47
N LYS A 101 -9.66 2.73 8.43
CA LYS A 101 -10.64 2.92 7.36
C LYS A 101 -9.97 3.03 6.01
N VAL A 102 -10.68 2.57 4.98
CA VAL A 102 -10.29 2.67 3.58
C VAL A 102 -11.44 3.31 2.82
N ILE A 103 -11.18 4.41 2.13
CA ILE A 103 -12.21 5.26 1.53
C ILE A 103 -11.82 5.56 0.10
N HIS A 104 -12.72 5.32 -0.84
CA HIS A 104 -12.53 5.73 -2.23
C HIS A 104 -12.85 7.22 -2.40
N GLU A 105 -12.32 7.87 -3.44
CA GLU A 105 -12.51 9.30 -3.70
C GLU A 105 -13.97 9.75 -3.85
N ASP A 106 -14.89 8.85 -4.20
CA ASP A 106 -16.33 9.12 -4.23
C ASP A 106 -17.03 8.96 -2.86
N GLY A 107 -16.26 8.73 -1.80
CA GLY A 107 -16.73 8.63 -0.42
C GLY A 107 -17.22 7.25 0.00
N ARG A 108 -17.26 6.24 -0.89
CA ARG A 108 -17.67 4.89 -0.49
C ARG A 108 -16.62 4.24 0.41
N ILE A 109 -17.09 3.54 1.45
CA ILE A 109 -16.23 2.79 2.36
C ILE A 109 -15.82 1.48 1.69
N LEU A 110 -14.53 1.17 1.76
CA LEU A 110 -13.94 -0.07 1.28
C LEU A 110 -13.50 -0.92 2.47
N ALA A 111 -13.57 -2.25 2.34
CA ALA A 111 -13.02 -3.17 3.34
C ALA A 111 -12.52 -4.45 2.66
N PRO A 112 -11.52 -5.15 3.22
CA PRO A 112 -11.15 -6.44 2.69
C PRO A 112 -12.32 -7.43 2.69
N PHE A 113 -12.32 -8.39 1.77
CA PHE A 113 -13.24 -9.54 1.87
C PHE A 113 -13.18 -10.18 3.27
N ASN A 114 -14.35 -10.62 3.76
CA ASN A 114 -14.56 -11.16 5.12
C ASN A 114 -14.37 -10.18 6.28
N SER A 115 -14.19 -8.88 6.02
CA SER A 115 -14.25 -7.86 7.07
C SER A 115 -15.66 -7.72 7.64
N GLU A 116 -15.76 -7.35 8.92
CA GLU A 116 -17.02 -7.11 9.62
C GLU A 116 -17.57 -5.68 9.40
N ILE A 117 -16.89 -4.84 8.60
CA ILE A 117 -17.31 -3.47 8.32
C ILE A 117 -18.60 -3.48 7.47
N LYS A 118 -19.70 -3.05 8.08
CA LYS A 118 -21.02 -2.99 7.44
C LYS A 118 -21.02 -2.02 6.25
N ASN A 119 -21.75 -2.39 5.20
CA ASN A 119 -21.96 -1.59 3.98
C ASN A 119 -20.69 -1.24 3.18
N ALA A 120 -19.53 -1.79 3.55
CA ALA A 120 -18.30 -1.59 2.79
C ALA A 120 -18.33 -2.36 1.46
N LYS A 121 -17.73 -1.78 0.42
CA LYS A 121 -17.44 -2.50 -0.83
C LYS A 121 -16.16 -3.33 -0.64
N PRO A 122 -16.17 -4.61 -1.04
CA PRO A 122 -15.06 -5.49 -0.75
C PRO A 122 -13.86 -5.22 -1.67
N PHE A 123 -12.66 -5.51 -1.20
CA PHE A 123 -11.44 -5.64 -2.01
C PHE A 123 -10.59 -6.83 -1.54
N TRP A 124 -9.67 -7.32 -2.37
CA TRP A 124 -8.79 -8.43 -1.98
C TRP A 124 -7.54 -7.92 -1.26
N LEU A 125 -7.21 -8.56 -0.14
CA LEU A 125 -6.02 -8.28 0.65
C LEU A 125 -5.43 -9.61 1.13
N ARG A 126 -4.14 -9.81 0.89
CA ARG A 126 -3.42 -11.00 1.37
C ARG A 126 -2.10 -10.63 2.02
N ALA A 127 -1.78 -11.32 3.11
CA ALA A 127 -0.48 -11.30 3.76
C ALA A 127 0.30 -12.57 3.37
N LEU A 128 1.63 -12.47 3.30
CA LEU A 128 2.48 -13.63 3.11
C LEU A 128 2.69 -14.34 4.44
N THR A 129 2.42 -15.64 4.49
CA THR A 129 2.72 -16.52 5.62
C THR A 129 3.55 -17.71 5.17
N LYS A 130 3.95 -18.56 6.11
CA LYS A 130 4.65 -19.82 5.80
C LYS A 130 3.90 -20.75 4.84
N LYS A 131 2.58 -20.57 4.67
CA LYS A 131 1.75 -21.33 3.73
C LYS A 131 1.59 -20.63 2.37
N GLY A 132 2.17 -19.46 2.17
CA GLY A 132 1.95 -18.61 1.00
C GLY A 132 1.03 -17.43 1.33
N PHE A 133 0.43 -16.84 0.30
CA PHE A 133 -0.46 -15.70 0.47
C PHE A 133 -1.82 -16.13 1.03
N GLU A 134 -2.18 -15.61 2.20
CA GLU A 134 -3.46 -15.89 2.87
C GLU A 134 -4.31 -14.62 2.98
N ASN A 135 -5.63 -14.76 2.81
CA ASN A 135 -6.56 -13.64 2.92
C ASN A 135 -6.57 -13.09 4.36
N VAL A 136 -6.56 -11.77 4.49
CA VAL A 136 -6.59 -11.06 5.78
C VAL A 136 -7.56 -9.89 5.73
N THR A 137 -7.99 -9.41 6.90
CA THR A 137 -9.05 -8.40 7.03
C THR A 137 -8.56 -7.03 7.53
N SER A 138 -7.27 -6.89 7.79
CA SER A 138 -6.66 -5.64 8.28
C SER A 138 -5.28 -5.38 7.67
N LEU A 139 -4.94 -4.10 7.53
CA LEU A 139 -3.58 -3.64 7.22
C LEU A 139 -2.91 -3.11 8.49
N ASN A 140 -1.90 -3.84 8.96
CA ASN A 140 -1.13 -3.46 10.13
C ASN A 140 0.11 -2.67 9.73
N ALA A 141 0.59 -1.83 10.64
CA ALA A 141 1.78 -1.03 10.45
C ALA A 141 2.99 -1.91 10.08
N ASN A 142 3.81 -1.43 9.15
CA ASN A 142 5.05 -2.05 8.72
C ASN A 142 4.89 -3.54 8.36
N THR A 143 3.74 -3.92 7.80
CA THR A 143 3.49 -5.28 7.32
C THR A 143 3.32 -5.25 5.79
N PRO A 144 4.10 -6.02 5.02
CA PRO A 144 3.93 -6.16 3.57
C PRO A 144 2.67 -6.93 3.18
N TYR A 145 1.95 -6.43 2.17
CA TYR A 145 0.76 -7.08 1.62
C TYR A 145 0.75 -7.07 0.08
N ILE A 146 -0.06 -7.96 -0.49
CA ILE A 146 -0.62 -7.77 -1.83
C ILE A 146 -2.08 -7.35 -1.72
N ILE A 147 -2.51 -6.46 -2.60
CA ILE A 147 -3.83 -5.83 -2.60
C ILE A 147 -4.37 -5.72 -4.02
N ALA A 148 -5.67 -5.94 -4.21
CA ALA A 148 -6.33 -5.71 -5.50
C ALA A 148 -7.71 -5.09 -5.28
N MET A 149 -7.99 -4.02 -6.03
CA MET A 149 -9.28 -3.33 -6.02
C MET A 149 -10.13 -3.87 -7.17
N PRO A 150 -11.37 -4.36 -6.95
CA PRO A 150 -12.19 -4.87 -8.03
C PRO A 150 -12.39 -3.83 -9.11
N ASN A 151 -12.04 -4.17 -10.35
CA ASN A 151 -12.13 -3.27 -11.49
C ASN A 151 -12.17 -4.11 -12.76
N ASN A 152 -13.36 -4.60 -13.11
CA ASN A 152 -13.57 -5.44 -14.28
C ASN A 152 -14.95 -5.13 -14.88
N GLY A 153 -15.05 -5.11 -16.20
CA GLY A 153 -16.32 -4.87 -16.91
C GLY A 153 -17.43 -5.88 -16.59
N ALA A 154 -17.07 -7.07 -16.08
CA ALA A 154 -18.01 -8.08 -15.62
C ALA A 154 -18.65 -7.75 -14.26
N TYR A 155 -18.07 -6.85 -13.47
CA TYR A 155 -18.62 -6.46 -12.17
C TYR A 155 -19.64 -5.32 -12.29
N GLU A 156 -20.59 -5.28 -11.35
CA GLU A 156 -21.47 -4.11 -11.24
C GLU A 156 -20.63 -2.88 -10.90
N GLU A 157 -20.95 -1.74 -11.51
CA GLU A 157 -20.14 -0.51 -11.43
C GLU A 157 -19.90 -0.04 -9.98
N GLN A 158 -20.88 -0.23 -9.11
CA GLN A 158 -20.77 0.08 -7.68
C GLN A 158 -19.69 -0.71 -6.93
N TYR A 159 -19.19 -1.81 -7.51
CA TYR A 159 -18.06 -2.60 -6.99
C TYR A 159 -16.76 -2.28 -7.69
N CYS A 160 -16.79 -1.65 -8.87
CA CYS A 160 -15.58 -1.21 -9.55
C CYS A 160 -14.96 -0.04 -8.79
N VAL A 161 -13.68 -0.16 -8.48
CA VAL A 161 -12.85 0.81 -7.77
C VAL A 161 -11.67 1.12 -8.68
N ASN A 162 -11.73 2.29 -9.30
CA ASN A 162 -10.71 2.85 -10.17
C ASN A 162 -10.55 4.32 -9.78
N GLY A 163 -9.34 4.74 -9.41
CA GLY A 163 -9.06 6.08 -8.90
C GLY A 163 -8.42 6.08 -7.52
N LYS A 164 -8.48 7.22 -6.84
CA LYS A 164 -7.79 7.41 -5.56
C LYS A 164 -8.52 6.68 -4.43
N VAL A 165 -7.73 5.99 -3.62
CA VAL A 165 -8.14 5.35 -2.37
C VAL A 165 -7.28 5.90 -1.24
N VAL A 166 -7.94 6.31 -0.16
CA VAL A 166 -7.32 6.82 1.06
C VAL A 166 -7.39 5.75 2.15
N PHE A 167 -6.24 5.41 2.70
CA PHE A 167 -6.09 4.58 3.89
C PHE A 167 -5.89 5.53 5.07
N GLU A 168 -6.74 5.45 6.10
CA GLU A 168 -6.68 6.37 7.24
C GLU A 168 -6.71 5.67 8.60
N ALA A 169 -6.15 6.36 9.59
CA ALA A 169 -6.34 6.08 11.01
C ALA A 169 -6.49 7.40 11.77
N GLU A 170 -7.37 7.42 12.77
CA GLU A 170 -7.71 8.61 13.53
C GLU A 170 -8.03 8.26 15.00
N ASP A 171 -7.40 8.97 15.94
CA ASP A 171 -7.76 8.97 17.35
C ASP A 171 -7.47 10.38 17.91
N ASN A 172 -8.52 11.18 18.06
CA ASN A 172 -8.41 12.56 18.52
C ASN A 172 -8.10 12.67 20.02
N ILE A 173 -8.23 11.59 20.80
CA ILE A 173 -8.02 11.57 22.25
C ILE A 173 -6.60 11.11 22.56
N ASN A 174 -6.23 9.91 22.10
CA ASN A 174 -4.94 9.29 22.45
C ASN A 174 -3.89 9.41 21.35
N GLY A 175 -4.29 9.78 20.13
CA GLY A 175 -3.45 9.70 18.94
C GLY A 175 -3.11 8.27 18.53
N VAL A 176 -2.86 8.08 17.24
CA VAL A 176 -2.34 6.84 16.69
C VAL A 176 -0.81 6.85 16.74
N ASP A 177 -0.21 5.72 17.09
CA ASP A 177 1.24 5.60 17.18
C ASP A 177 1.88 5.49 15.79
N ILE A 178 2.84 6.36 15.51
CA ILE A 178 3.74 6.27 14.36
C ILE A 178 5.11 5.88 14.90
N LEU A 179 5.51 4.63 14.62
CA LEU A 179 6.78 4.10 15.09
C LEU A 179 7.94 4.61 14.25
N GLU A 180 9.15 4.48 14.80
CA GLU A 180 10.38 4.65 14.01
C GLU A 180 10.36 3.66 12.84
N THR A 181 10.84 4.10 11.68
CA THR A 181 10.92 3.22 10.51
C THR A 181 11.82 2.04 10.83
N PRO A 182 11.31 0.79 10.79
CA PRO A 182 12.13 -0.37 11.06
C PRO A 182 13.28 -0.50 10.07
N ASN A 183 14.38 -1.12 10.52
CA ASN A 183 15.50 -1.45 9.64
C ASN A 183 15.09 -2.45 8.54
N GLU A 184 14.17 -3.35 8.86
CA GLU A 184 13.63 -4.34 7.93
C GLU A 184 12.11 -4.47 8.08
N ILE A 185 11.42 -4.57 6.95
CA ILE A 185 9.98 -4.75 6.89
C ILE A 185 9.71 -5.98 6.01
N LYS A 186 9.58 -7.16 6.63
CA LYS A 186 9.57 -8.43 5.90
C LYS A 186 8.49 -9.38 6.44
N SER A 187 7.93 -10.18 5.55
CA SER A 187 7.12 -11.34 5.87
C SER A 187 7.71 -12.59 5.22
N GLU A 188 7.70 -13.70 5.97
CA GLU A 188 8.34 -14.94 5.52
C GLU A 188 7.33 -15.89 4.89
N GLY A 189 7.60 -16.23 3.62
CA GLY A 189 6.89 -17.26 2.88
C GLY A 189 7.54 -18.65 2.97
N PRO A 190 6.99 -19.63 2.25
CA PRO A 190 7.57 -20.98 2.17
C PRO A 190 8.93 -20.99 1.44
N SER A 191 9.06 -20.24 0.35
CA SER A 191 10.23 -20.26 -0.53
C SER A 191 10.79 -18.87 -0.85
N PHE A 192 10.17 -17.81 -0.32
CA PHE A 192 10.57 -16.43 -0.57
C PHE A 192 10.13 -15.52 0.58
N LEU A 193 10.71 -14.32 0.61
CA LEU A 193 10.33 -13.22 1.49
C LEU A 193 9.52 -12.19 0.69
N LEU A 194 8.54 -11.56 1.33
CA LEU A 194 7.95 -10.32 0.84
C LEU A 194 8.52 -9.18 1.68
N THR A 195 9.25 -8.26 1.05
CA THR A 195 9.92 -7.14 1.71
C THR A 195 9.28 -5.84 1.29
N GLY A 196 8.78 -5.05 2.24
CA GLY A 196 8.28 -3.71 2.03
C GLY A 196 9.39 -2.66 2.11
N THR A 197 9.23 -1.55 1.41
CA THR A 197 10.17 -0.42 1.47
C THR A 197 9.44 0.92 1.50
N TYR A 198 10.02 1.89 2.20
CA TYR A 198 9.61 3.31 2.13
C TYR A 198 10.58 4.17 1.31
N ASN A 199 11.57 3.54 0.69
CA ASN A 199 12.56 4.18 -0.18
C ASN A 199 12.57 3.51 -1.55
N ALA A 200 13.00 4.26 -2.56
CA ALA A 200 13.30 3.68 -3.85
C ALA A 200 14.47 2.70 -3.71
N ILE A 201 14.36 1.52 -4.33
CA ILE A 201 15.42 0.50 -4.34
C ILE A 201 15.75 0.17 -5.79
N LEU A 202 17.03 0.28 -6.13
CA LEU A 202 17.52 -0.13 -7.45
C LEU A 202 17.32 -1.63 -7.64
N SER A 203 16.72 -2.00 -8.77
CA SER A 203 16.48 -3.39 -9.12
C SER A 203 17.78 -4.18 -9.29
N ASN A 204 17.73 -5.49 -9.07
CA ASN A 204 18.82 -6.41 -9.35
C ASN A 204 18.29 -7.85 -9.52
N SER A 205 19.18 -8.83 -9.66
CA SER A 205 18.83 -10.23 -9.92
C SER A 205 18.12 -10.96 -8.77
N THR A 206 18.06 -10.39 -7.57
CA THR A 206 17.39 -10.97 -6.40
C THR A 206 16.05 -10.32 -6.07
N ILE A 207 15.69 -9.25 -6.79
CA ILE A 207 14.45 -8.48 -6.59
C ILE A 207 13.44 -8.87 -7.66
N TYR A 208 12.27 -9.32 -7.21
CA TYR A 208 11.14 -9.68 -8.06
C TYR A 208 9.97 -8.75 -7.74
N LEU A 209 9.52 -7.97 -8.71
CA LEU A 209 8.38 -7.07 -8.53
C LEU A 209 7.14 -7.62 -9.19
N ILE A 210 6.00 -7.29 -8.61
CA ILE A 210 4.72 -7.58 -9.23
C ILE A 210 4.63 -6.87 -10.57
N ASN A 211 4.15 -7.55 -11.62
CA ASN A 211 4.04 -7.02 -12.97
C ASN A 211 2.87 -6.03 -13.12
N LYS A 212 2.80 -5.03 -12.23
CA LYS A 212 1.79 -3.97 -12.26
C LYS A 212 1.87 -3.22 -13.59
N ASN A 213 0.72 -3.03 -14.23
CA ASN A 213 0.58 -2.36 -15.53
C ASN A 213 1.34 -3.03 -16.70
N ASP A 214 1.87 -4.24 -16.51
CA ASP A 214 2.64 -4.95 -17.52
C ASP A 214 1.98 -6.29 -17.90
N ASN A 215 1.49 -6.38 -19.13
CA ASN A 215 0.91 -7.60 -19.71
C ASN A 215 1.93 -8.42 -20.53
N SER A 216 3.23 -8.17 -20.36
CA SER A 216 4.28 -8.84 -21.12
C SER A 216 4.40 -10.34 -20.79
N ASN A 217 5.06 -11.07 -21.68
CA ASN A 217 5.41 -12.48 -21.50
C ASN A 217 4.21 -13.43 -21.28
N GLY A 218 3.02 -13.04 -21.74
CA GLY A 218 1.80 -13.85 -21.62
C GLY A 218 1.15 -13.83 -20.24
N PHE A 219 1.63 -12.99 -19.32
CA PHE A 219 1.05 -12.81 -17.99
C PHE A 219 0.19 -11.56 -17.96
N LYS A 220 -0.97 -11.62 -17.29
CA LYS A 220 -1.80 -10.45 -17.06
C LYS A 220 -1.13 -9.52 -16.06
N ALA A 221 -1.35 -8.22 -16.19
CA ALA A 221 -0.84 -7.25 -15.23
C ALA A 221 -1.28 -7.61 -13.80
N GLY A 222 -0.34 -7.54 -12.85
CA GLY A 222 -0.59 -7.89 -11.46
C GLY A 222 -0.93 -9.37 -11.23
N SER A 223 -0.32 -10.29 -11.98
CA SER A 223 -0.57 -11.75 -11.83
C SER A 223 0.63 -12.53 -11.30
N VAL A 224 1.85 -11.99 -11.47
CA VAL A 224 3.11 -12.65 -11.12
C VAL A 224 4.16 -11.64 -10.64
N PHE A 225 5.17 -12.13 -9.92
CA PHE A 225 6.39 -11.38 -9.62
C PHE A 225 7.48 -11.72 -10.65
N ILE A 226 8.09 -10.71 -11.26
CA ILE A 226 9.11 -10.82 -12.31
C ILE A 226 10.44 -10.26 -11.81
N ARG A 227 11.51 -11.04 -12.02
CA ARG A 227 12.89 -10.66 -11.67
C ARG A 227 13.34 -9.43 -12.44
N GLY A 228 13.89 -8.45 -11.74
CA GLY A 228 14.58 -7.31 -12.36
C GLY A 228 13.69 -6.45 -13.26
N LEU A 229 12.37 -6.42 -13.00
CA LEU A 229 11.39 -5.76 -13.88
C LEU A 229 11.62 -4.23 -13.97
N ARG A 230 11.83 -3.59 -12.83
CA ARG A 230 12.08 -2.16 -12.65
C ARG A 230 12.61 -1.90 -11.24
N ASP A 231 12.95 -0.66 -10.93
CA ASP A 231 13.21 -0.24 -9.55
C ASP A 231 11.94 -0.34 -8.69
N VAL A 232 12.12 -0.55 -7.39
CA VAL A 232 11.03 -0.60 -6.42
C VAL A 232 10.70 0.81 -5.97
N ASP A 233 9.43 1.20 -6.06
CA ASP A 233 8.97 2.50 -5.59
C ASP A 233 8.72 2.47 -4.07
N PRO A 234 8.79 3.62 -3.36
CA PRO A 234 8.33 3.71 -1.98
C PRO A 234 6.90 3.20 -1.79
N PHE A 235 6.65 2.61 -0.63
CA PHE A 235 5.39 1.97 -0.22
C PHE A 235 5.04 0.69 -0.99
N GLU A 236 5.85 0.26 -1.95
CA GLU A 236 5.74 -1.05 -2.58
C GLU A 236 6.48 -2.14 -1.81
N CYS A 237 6.21 -3.37 -2.19
CA CYS A 237 6.92 -4.54 -1.74
C CYS A 237 7.52 -5.30 -2.92
N PHE A 238 8.59 -6.04 -2.65
CA PHE A 238 9.22 -6.94 -3.61
C PHE A 238 9.45 -8.30 -2.99
N VAL A 239 9.56 -9.30 -3.85
CA VAL A 239 9.86 -10.67 -3.45
C VAL A 239 11.35 -10.94 -3.61
N SER A 240 11.92 -11.64 -2.62
CA SER A 240 13.27 -12.21 -2.71
C SER A 240 13.24 -13.69 -2.36
N PRO A 241 13.70 -14.59 -3.26
CA PRO A 241 13.76 -16.02 -2.98
C PRO A 241 14.63 -16.36 -1.77
N ASN A 242 14.28 -17.45 -1.07
CA ASN A 242 15.12 -18.04 -0.04
C ASN A 242 16.29 -18.77 -0.72
N GLY A 243 17.38 -18.04 -0.99
CA GLY A 243 18.57 -18.57 -1.67
C GLY A 243 18.58 -18.31 -3.18
N LEU A 244 19.44 -19.03 -3.91
CA LEU A 244 19.60 -18.86 -5.36
C LEU A 244 18.38 -19.42 -6.09
N SER A 245 17.63 -18.55 -6.78
CA SER A 245 16.56 -18.95 -7.70
C SER A 245 17.02 -18.83 -9.15
N THR A 246 16.83 -19.91 -9.92
CA THR A 246 17.00 -19.88 -11.37
C THR A 246 15.75 -19.35 -12.09
N LYS A 247 14.57 -19.47 -11.46
CA LYS A 247 13.30 -18.96 -12.01
C LYS A 247 13.33 -17.45 -12.14
N SER A 248 12.89 -16.91 -13.28
CA SER A 248 12.69 -15.47 -13.47
C SER A 248 11.33 -14.96 -12.98
N ILE A 249 10.42 -15.88 -12.63
CA ILE A 249 9.03 -15.61 -12.28
C ILE A 249 8.63 -16.37 -11.02
N ILE A 250 7.86 -15.72 -10.15
CA ILE A 250 7.22 -16.32 -8.98
C ILE A 250 5.72 -16.05 -9.08
N SER A 251 4.91 -17.11 -9.00
CA SER A 251 3.44 -16.95 -9.01
C SER A 251 2.92 -16.62 -7.62
N ILE A 252 1.89 -15.77 -7.59
CA ILE A 252 1.12 -15.46 -6.37
C ILE A 252 0.41 -16.72 -5.83
N ASN A 253 0.10 -17.68 -6.72
CA ASN A 253 -0.74 -18.85 -6.44
C ASN A 253 0.04 -20.16 -6.23
N GLU A 254 1.36 -20.14 -5.99
CA GLU A 254 2.15 -21.40 -5.84
C GLU A 254 1.65 -22.33 -4.71
N VAL A 255 0.69 -21.93 -3.85
CA VAL A 255 0.04 -22.81 -2.85
C VAL A 255 -1.49 -22.93 -2.95
N VAL A 256 -2.17 -22.23 -3.88
CA VAL A 256 -3.64 -22.40 -4.04
C VAL A 256 -3.96 -22.57 -5.52
N ARG A 257 -4.33 -23.80 -5.89
CA ARG A 257 -5.05 -24.06 -7.14
C ARG A 257 -6.33 -23.22 -7.12
N THR A 258 -6.32 -22.07 -7.77
CA THR A 258 -7.54 -21.36 -8.14
C THR A 258 -8.35 -22.35 -8.97
N LYS A 259 -9.45 -22.84 -8.41
CA LYS A 259 -10.41 -23.63 -9.18
C LYS A 259 -10.77 -22.78 -10.38
N THR A 260 -10.57 -23.31 -11.58
CA THR A 260 -11.07 -22.73 -12.82
C THR A 260 -12.56 -22.50 -12.62
N PHE A 261 -12.97 -21.24 -12.39
CA PHE A 261 -14.37 -20.91 -12.22
C PHE A 261 -14.98 -20.87 -13.62
N ASN A 262 -15.23 -22.06 -14.18
CA ASN A 262 -16.12 -22.22 -15.33
C ASN A 262 -17.55 -21.91 -14.88
N SER A 263 -17.91 -20.62 -14.90
CA SER A 263 -19.28 -20.19 -15.15
C SER A 263 -19.23 -18.73 -15.58
N LEU A 264 -19.32 -18.49 -16.90
CA LEU A 264 -20.57 -18.10 -17.54
C LEU A 264 -21.10 -16.78 -16.98
N LEU A 265 -21.12 -15.76 -17.84
CA LEU A 265 -22.19 -14.75 -17.89
C LEU A 265 -23.52 -15.46 -17.61
N ARG A 266 -23.98 -15.49 -16.36
CA ARG A 266 -25.34 -15.94 -16.06
C ARG A 266 -26.25 -14.82 -16.56
N ASN A 267 -26.78 -15.01 -17.77
CA ASN A 267 -27.89 -14.24 -18.33
C ASN A 267 -27.61 -12.74 -18.57
N GLY A 268 -26.37 -12.36 -18.92
CA GLY A 268 -26.02 -10.97 -19.24
C GLY A 268 -26.03 -10.00 -18.05
N LYS A 269 -26.11 -10.49 -16.81
CA LYS A 269 -26.03 -9.66 -15.61
C LYS A 269 -24.60 -9.53 -15.12
N LYS A 270 -24.19 -8.28 -14.85
CA LYS A 270 -22.97 -7.96 -14.12
C LYS A 270 -23.01 -8.58 -12.71
N LEU A 271 -21.86 -8.91 -12.16
CA LEU A 271 -21.71 -9.68 -10.93
C LEU A 271 -21.16 -8.83 -9.77
N LYS A 272 -21.41 -9.29 -8.55
CA LYS A 272 -20.67 -8.86 -7.37
C LYS A 272 -19.33 -9.62 -7.33
N PRO A 273 -18.19 -8.96 -7.06
CA PRO A 273 -16.91 -9.65 -6.92
C PRO A 273 -16.91 -10.58 -5.69
N SER A 274 -16.11 -11.63 -5.77
CA SER A 274 -15.97 -12.72 -4.81
C SER A 274 -14.53 -12.89 -4.37
N ILE A 275 -14.32 -13.35 -3.13
CA ILE A 275 -12.98 -13.66 -2.61
C ILE A 275 -12.22 -14.71 -3.46
N LEU A 276 -12.94 -15.49 -4.27
CA LEU A 276 -12.39 -16.55 -5.12
C LEU A 276 -12.02 -16.09 -6.54
N ASP A 277 -12.27 -14.84 -6.91
CA ASP A 277 -12.04 -14.39 -8.29
C ASP A 277 -10.55 -14.18 -8.63
N LEU A 278 -9.67 -14.03 -7.62
CA LEU A 278 -8.22 -13.79 -7.76
C LEU A 278 -7.34 -14.84 -7.05
#